data_AF-A0A5S4THM1-F1
#
_entry.id   AF-A0A5S4THM1-F1
#
_cell.length_a   1.000
_cell.length_b   1.000
_cell.length_c   1.000
_cell.angle_alpha   90.00
_cell.angle_beta   90.00
_cell.angle_gamma   90.00
#
_symmetry.space_group_name_H-M   'P 1'
#
loop_
_entity.id
_entity.type
_entity.pdbx_description
1 polymer ?
#
loop_
_entity_poly.entity_id
_entity_poly.type
_entity_poly.pdbx_seq_one_letter_code
_entity_poly.pdbx_strand_id
1 'polypeptide(L)'
;LSAVIEQHARLFVNKTPKGEYHYAWGINFPKELAPFDVHLITVNVKDEEAQALTEKLEASLMGAGYEVLTDDRNERVGVKFSDSDLIGLPIRITVGKKAADGIVEVKIKATGDTIEVHADNLLETLEILSKK
;
A
#
# COMPACT_ATOMS: atom_id res chain seq x y z
N LEU A 1 -31.06 6.32 7.83
CA LEU A 1 -30.83 5.01 7.17
C LEU A 1 -30.15 5.17 5.82
N SER A 2 -30.65 6.04 4.92
CA SER A 2 -30.05 6.25 3.57
C SER A 2 -28.59 6.73 3.61
N ALA A 3 -28.27 7.73 4.44
CA ALA A 3 -26.91 8.28 4.52
C ALA A 3 -25.86 7.25 4.98
N VAL A 4 -26.24 6.38 5.92
CA VAL A 4 -25.35 5.30 6.42
C VAL A 4 -25.15 4.23 5.36
N ILE A 5 -26.20 3.87 4.63
CA ILE A 5 -26.12 2.91 3.52
C ILE A 5 -25.31 3.50 2.36
N GLU A 6 -25.46 4.79 2.08
CA GLU A 6 -24.70 5.48 1.04
C GLU A 6 -23.21 5.60 1.41
N GLN A 7 -22.90 5.91 2.67
CA GLN A 7 -21.52 5.91 3.18
C GLN A 7 -20.92 4.50 3.13
N HIS A 8 -21.69 3.46 3.51
CA HIS A 8 -21.26 2.07 3.39
C HIS A 8 -21.00 1.70 1.92
N ALA A 9 -21.88 2.06 1.00
CA ALA A 9 -21.69 1.78 -0.42
C ALA A 9 -20.43 2.50 -0.97
N ARG A 10 -20.14 3.73 -0.55
CA ARG A 10 -18.92 4.45 -0.93
C ARG A 10 -17.64 3.80 -0.38
N LEU A 11 -17.70 3.19 0.80
CA LEU A 11 -16.56 2.54 1.44
C LEU A 11 -16.27 1.14 0.90
N PHE A 12 -17.31 0.40 0.51
CA PHE A 12 -17.22 -1.02 0.19
C PHE A 12 -17.56 -1.36 -1.26
N VAL A 13 -17.82 -0.39 -2.14
CA VAL A 13 -18.15 -0.63 -3.54
C VAL A 13 -17.29 0.22 -4.47
N ASN A 14 -16.45 -0.45 -5.25
CA ASN A 14 -15.66 0.18 -6.30
C ASN A 14 -16.38 0.09 -7.64
N LYS A 15 -16.36 1.18 -8.40
CA LYS A 15 -16.88 1.21 -9.78
C LYS A 15 -15.74 0.96 -10.76
N THR A 16 -15.86 -0.07 -11.58
CA THR A 16 -14.85 -0.38 -12.61
C THR A 16 -14.89 0.65 -13.74
N PRO A 17 -13.82 0.77 -14.56
CA PRO A 17 -13.83 1.64 -15.75
C PRO A 17 -14.94 1.31 -16.75
N LYS A 18 -15.48 0.09 -16.71
CA LYS A 18 -16.62 -0.38 -17.52
C LYS A 18 -17.99 -0.04 -16.93
N GLY A 19 -18.03 0.54 -15.73
CA GLY A 19 -19.26 0.95 -15.05
C GLY A 19 -19.90 -0.12 -14.16
N GLU A 20 -19.24 -1.26 -13.96
CA GLU A 20 -19.69 -2.34 -13.06
C GLU A 20 -19.33 -2.02 -11.61
N TYR A 21 -20.13 -2.50 -10.65
CA TYR A 21 -19.90 -2.30 -9.23
C TYR A 21 -19.40 -3.60 -8.60
N HIS A 22 -18.20 -3.58 -8.03
CA HIS A 22 -17.65 -4.70 -7.28
C HIS A 22 -17.56 -4.33 -5.80
N TYR A 23 -17.94 -5.28 -4.94
CA TYR A 23 -17.63 -5.15 -3.52
C TYR A 23 -16.11 -5.10 -3.39
N ALA A 24 -15.60 -4.00 -2.83
CA ALA A 24 -14.21 -3.86 -2.47
C ALA A 24 -13.93 -4.87 -1.35
N TRP A 25 -13.14 -5.88 -1.64
CA TRP A 25 -12.64 -6.78 -0.61
C TRP A 25 -11.65 -6.00 0.25
N GLY A 26 -11.98 -5.84 1.54
CA GLY A 26 -11.16 -5.17 2.54
C GLY A 26 -11.56 -3.73 2.85
N ILE A 27 -11.14 -3.25 4.02
CA ILE A 27 -11.51 -1.95 4.56
C ILE A 27 -10.82 -0.85 3.74
N ASN A 28 -11.52 0.20 3.33
CA ASN A 28 -10.86 1.40 2.79
C ASN A 28 -10.70 2.40 3.94
N PHE A 29 -9.57 2.35 4.64
CA PHE A 29 -9.34 3.24 5.77
C PHE A 29 -9.18 4.68 5.31
N PRO A 30 -9.90 5.64 5.92
CA PRO A 30 -9.46 7.03 5.93
C PRO A 30 -8.08 7.12 6.57
N LYS A 31 -7.22 8.02 6.08
CA LYS A 31 -5.84 8.15 6.58
C LYS A 31 -5.75 8.26 8.10
N GLU A 32 -6.67 9.00 8.73
CA GLU A 32 -6.70 9.24 10.18
C GLU A 32 -7.13 8.04 11.03
N LEU A 33 -7.73 7.02 10.42
CA LEU A 33 -8.30 5.85 11.10
C LEU A 33 -7.51 4.56 10.81
N ALA A 34 -6.57 4.61 9.87
CA ALA A 34 -5.74 3.46 9.55
C ALA A 34 -4.83 3.13 10.74
N PRO A 35 -4.67 1.85 11.11
CA PRO A 35 -3.74 1.46 12.17
C PRO A 35 -2.27 1.68 11.79
N PHE A 36 -2.00 1.79 10.50
CA PHE A 36 -0.70 2.10 9.91
C PHE A 36 -0.95 2.90 8.62
N ASP A 37 -0.06 3.81 8.27
CA ASP A 37 -0.16 4.58 7.03
C ASP A 37 0.24 3.73 5.81
N VAL A 38 1.29 2.91 5.97
CA VAL A 38 1.98 2.23 4.88
C VAL A 38 2.07 0.73 5.16
N HIS A 39 1.70 -0.08 4.17
CA HIS A 39 2.02 -1.51 4.13
C HIS A 39 3.27 -1.74 3.27
N LEU A 40 4.39 -2.11 3.86
CA LEU A 40 5.63 -2.43 3.17
C LEU A 40 5.74 -3.95 2.98
N ILE A 41 5.77 -4.43 1.73
CA ILE A 41 5.75 -5.85 1.41
C ILE A 41 7.01 -6.25 0.67
N THR A 42 7.81 -7.14 1.26
CA THR A 42 8.94 -7.79 0.58
C THR A 42 8.43 -9.01 -0.20
N VAL A 43 8.56 -8.99 -1.53
CA VAL A 43 8.07 -10.08 -2.41
C VAL A 43 8.90 -11.35 -2.24
N ASN A 44 10.23 -11.20 -2.20
CA ASN A 44 11.14 -12.32 -2.04
C ASN A 44 12.02 -12.10 -0.81
N VAL A 45 11.67 -12.74 0.29
CA VAL A 45 12.38 -12.61 1.57
C VAL A 45 13.78 -13.24 1.57
N LYS A 46 14.09 -14.06 0.55
CA LYS A 46 15.42 -14.68 0.36
C LYS A 46 16.39 -13.79 -0.40
N ASP A 47 15.90 -12.69 -0.95
CA ASP A 47 16.71 -11.72 -1.67
C ASP A 47 17.26 -10.69 -0.68
N GLU A 48 18.57 -10.76 -0.43
CA GLU A 48 19.24 -9.90 0.55
C GLU A 48 19.16 -8.42 0.14
N GLU A 49 19.18 -8.11 -1.16
CA GLU A 49 19.06 -6.74 -1.64
C GLU A 49 17.65 -6.19 -1.39
N ALA A 50 16.63 -7.02 -1.61
CA ALA A 50 15.25 -6.65 -1.32
C ALA A 50 15.03 -6.42 0.19
N GLN A 51 15.61 -7.27 1.04
CA GLN A 51 15.52 -7.10 2.49
C GLN A 51 16.23 -5.83 2.97
N ALA A 52 17.46 -5.60 2.52
CA ALA A 52 18.21 -4.40 2.86
C ALA A 52 17.49 -3.13 2.40
N LEU A 53 16.86 -3.16 1.22
CA LEU A 53 16.05 -2.05 0.72
C LEU A 53 14.80 -1.84 1.57
N THR A 54 14.09 -2.92 1.93
CA THR A 54 12.93 -2.87 2.82
C THR A 54 13.29 -2.23 4.17
N GLU A 55 14.35 -2.66 4.83
CA GLU A 55 14.81 -2.09 6.11
C GLU A 55 15.19 -0.61 5.97
N LYS A 56 15.91 -0.23 4.90
CA LYS A 56 16.24 1.17 4.61
C LYS A 56 14.97 2.03 4.44
N LEU A 57 13.98 1.51 3.72
CA LEU A 57 12.72 2.21 3.47
C LEU A 57 11.88 2.35 4.74
N GLU A 58 11.78 1.29 5.53
CA GLU A 58 11.10 1.30 6.82
C GLU A 58 11.68 2.40 7.73
N ALA A 59 13.01 2.41 7.91
CA ALA A 59 13.68 3.43 8.72
C ALA A 59 13.45 4.86 8.19
N SER A 60 13.49 5.04 6.86
CA SER A 60 13.27 6.33 6.21
C SER A 60 11.83 6.83 6.41
N LEU A 61 10.84 5.96 6.23
CA LEU A 61 9.42 6.26 6.40
C LEU A 61 9.07 6.56 7.86
N MET A 62 9.56 5.73 8.79
CA MET A 62 9.38 5.98 10.23
C MET A 62 10.07 7.27 10.66
N GLY A 63 11.25 7.58 10.13
CA GLY A 63 11.96 8.84 10.37
C GLY A 63 11.20 10.08 9.86
N ALA A 64 10.38 9.91 8.82
CA ALA A 64 9.47 10.94 8.31
C ALA A 64 8.12 11.00 9.06
N GLY A 65 7.91 10.13 10.05
CA GLY A 65 6.72 10.11 10.91
C GLY A 65 5.56 9.24 10.40
N TYR A 66 5.78 8.37 9.42
CA TYR A 66 4.78 7.40 8.98
C TYR A 66 4.76 6.17 9.86
N GLU A 67 3.57 5.63 10.11
CA GLU A 67 3.41 4.31 10.71
C GLU A 67 3.50 3.22 9.63
N VAL A 68 4.49 2.35 9.73
CA VAL A 68 4.81 1.33 8.72
C VAL A 68 4.49 -0.06 9.26
N LEU A 69 3.73 -0.84 8.48
CA LEU A 69 3.53 -2.26 8.67
C LEU A 69 4.39 -3.02 7.67
N THR A 70 5.42 -3.70 8.14
CA THR A 70 6.33 -4.50 7.30
C THR A 70 5.87 -5.96 7.25
N ASP A 71 5.69 -6.53 6.05
CA ASP A 71 5.35 -7.94 5.82
C ASP A 71 6.57 -8.70 5.24
N ASP A 72 7.41 -9.18 6.15
CA ASP A 72 8.61 -9.99 5.92
C ASP A 72 8.34 -11.50 5.97
N ARG A 73 7.07 -11.92 6.04
CA ARG A 73 6.71 -13.34 6.18
C ARG A 73 7.20 -14.15 4.98
N ASN A 74 7.69 -15.36 5.19
CA ASN A 74 8.08 -16.28 4.12
C ASN A 74 6.85 -16.98 3.50
N GLU A 75 5.98 -16.18 2.89
CA GLU A 75 4.73 -16.62 2.26
C GLU A 75 4.65 -16.26 0.79
N ARG A 76 3.70 -16.89 0.08
CA ARG A 76 3.47 -16.56 -1.33
C ARG A 76 2.99 -15.11 -1.47
N VAL A 77 3.56 -14.38 -2.45
CA VAL A 77 3.19 -12.98 -2.73
C VAL A 77 1.68 -12.76 -2.88
N GLY A 78 0.97 -13.70 -3.50
CA GLY A 78 -0.49 -13.62 -3.65
C GLY A 78 -1.24 -13.64 -2.31
N VAL A 79 -0.73 -14.37 -1.31
CA VAL A 79 -1.31 -14.40 0.04
C VAL A 79 -1.07 -13.07 0.73
N LYS A 80 0.16 -12.53 0.66
CA LYS A 80 0.49 -11.20 1.21
C LYS A 80 -0.36 -10.09 0.61
N PHE A 81 -0.57 -10.13 -0.70
CA PHE A 81 -1.40 -9.12 -1.38
C PHE A 81 -2.86 -9.25 -1.01
N SER A 82 -3.37 -10.48 -0.88
CA SER A 82 -4.73 -10.72 -0.39
C SER A 82 -4.91 -10.18 1.03
N ASP A 83 -3.99 -10.51 1.94
CA ASP A 83 -4.01 -10.00 3.31
C ASP A 83 -3.92 -8.47 3.33
N SER A 84 -3.02 -7.89 2.53
CA SER A 84 -2.89 -6.44 2.41
C SER A 84 -4.14 -5.77 1.86
N ASP A 85 -4.79 -6.36 0.88
CA ASP A 85 -6.01 -5.81 0.31
C ASP A 85 -7.14 -5.88 1.36
N LEU A 86 -7.21 -6.96 2.14
CA LEU A 86 -8.14 -7.16 3.26
C LEU A 86 -7.93 -6.15 4.40
N ILE A 87 -6.68 -6.01 4.89
CA ILE A 87 -6.30 -5.00 5.90
C ILE A 87 -6.64 -3.62 5.37
N GLY A 88 -6.19 -3.33 4.14
CA GLY A 88 -6.63 -2.17 3.40
C GLY A 88 -6.03 -0.85 3.86
N LEU A 89 -4.74 -0.85 4.14
CA LEU A 89 -3.99 0.35 4.46
C LEU A 89 -4.01 1.34 3.28
N PRO A 90 -3.91 2.66 3.54
CA PRO A 90 -4.00 3.70 2.50
C PRO A 90 -2.94 3.55 1.41
N ILE A 91 -1.70 3.24 1.81
CA ILE A 91 -0.54 3.13 0.92
C ILE A 91 0.02 1.71 1.04
N ARG A 92 0.31 1.09 -0.11
CA ARG A 92 1.04 -0.18 -0.17
C ARG A 92 2.30 0.00 -0.99
N ILE A 93 3.43 -0.38 -0.44
CA ILE A 93 4.74 -0.33 -1.09
C ILE A 93 5.24 -1.76 -1.24
N THR A 94 5.57 -2.14 -2.46
CA THR A 94 6.03 -3.48 -2.80
C THR A 94 7.49 -3.42 -3.22
N VAL A 95 8.33 -4.17 -2.50
CA VAL A 95 9.74 -4.37 -2.82
C VAL A 95 9.88 -5.68 -3.58
N GLY A 96 10.02 -5.55 -4.89
CA GLY A 96 10.01 -6.66 -5.85
C GLY A 96 11.38 -6.95 -6.46
N LYS A 97 11.38 -7.50 -7.67
CA LYS A 97 12.60 -7.86 -8.40
C LYS A 97 13.47 -6.67 -8.82
N LYS A 98 12.87 -5.47 -8.91
CA LYS A 98 13.58 -4.23 -9.24
C LYS A 98 14.23 -3.57 -8.02
N ALA A 99 14.27 -4.26 -6.88
CA ALA A 99 14.95 -3.79 -5.68
C ALA A 99 16.45 -3.54 -5.92
N ALA A 100 17.09 -4.37 -6.75
CA ALA A 100 18.48 -4.19 -7.18
C ALA A 100 18.72 -2.83 -7.86
N ASP A 101 17.73 -2.35 -8.63
CA ASP A 101 17.76 -1.04 -9.31
C ASP A 101 17.26 0.10 -8.40
N GLY A 102 16.97 -0.19 -7.12
CA GLY A 102 16.40 0.77 -6.17
C GLY A 102 14.95 1.18 -6.47
N ILE A 103 14.21 0.42 -7.27
CA ILE A 103 12.83 0.75 -7.66
C ILE A 103 11.82 -0.06 -6.83
N VAL A 104 10.79 0.63 -6.35
CA VAL A 104 9.65 0.05 -5.63
C VAL A 104 8.33 0.42 -6.29
N GLU A 105 7.33 -0.43 -6.10
CA GLU A 105 5.97 -0.18 -6.59
C GLU A 105 5.11 0.38 -5.45
N VAL A 106 4.51 1.55 -5.67
CA VAL A 106 3.59 2.21 -4.73
C VAL A 106 2.18 2.12 -5.28
N LYS A 107 1.28 1.55 -4.49
CA LYS A 107 -0.16 1.47 -4.78
C LYS A 107 -0.93 2.31 -3.78
N ILE A 108 -1.80 3.18 -4.27
CA ILE A 108 -2.69 4.00 -3.46
C ILE A 108 -4.06 3.33 -3.43
N LYS A 109 -4.58 3.00 -2.24
CA LYS A 109 -5.87 2.30 -2.14
C LYS A 109 -7.04 3.19 -2.56
N ALA A 110 -6.99 4.48 -2.24
CA ALA A 110 -8.06 5.43 -2.52
C ALA A 110 -8.32 5.62 -4.02
N THR A 111 -7.27 5.70 -4.84
CA THR A 111 -7.41 5.88 -6.30
C THR A 111 -7.29 4.57 -7.07
N GLY A 112 -6.66 3.55 -6.49
CA GLY A 112 -6.31 2.30 -7.16
C GLY A 112 -5.08 2.42 -8.07
N ASP A 113 -4.46 3.59 -8.16
CA ASP A 113 -3.29 3.83 -8.99
C ASP A 113 -2.08 3.08 -8.43
N THR A 114 -1.25 2.57 -9.35
CA THR A 114 0.04 1.94 -9.04
C THR A 114 1.11 2.65 -9.86
N ILE A 115 2.18 3.07 -9.18
CA ILE A 115 3.31 3.76 -9.79
C ILE A 115 4.61 3.10 -9.36
N GLU A 116 5.61 3.15 -10.23
CA GLU A 116 6.99 2.76 -9.90
C GLU A 116 7.78 4.01 -9.50
N VAL A 117 8.47 3.94 -8.38
CA VAL A 117 9.21 5.06 -7.81
C VAL A 117 10.59 4.57 -7.37
N HIS A 118 11.62 5.36 -7.63
CA HIS A 118 12.94 5.10 -7.05
C HIS A 118 12.89 5.35 -5.54
N ALA A 119 13.50 4.47 -4.75
CA ALA A 119 13.47 4.50 -3.28
C ALA A 119 13.90 5.85 -2.69
N ASP A 120 14.86 6.52 -3.32
CA ASP A 120 15.34 7.83 -2.88
C ASP A 120 14.30 8.96 -3.08
N ASN A 121 13.39 8.83 -4.06
CA ASN A 121 12.33 9.81 -4.35
C ASN A 121 10.99 9.43 -3.71
N LEU A 122 10.96 8.33 -2.95
CA LEU A 122 9.72 7.77 -2.41
C LEU A 122 9.02 8.75 -1.46
N LEU A 123 9.76 9.32 -0.51
CA LEU A 123 9.18 10.25 0.48
C LEU A 123 8.54 11.48 -0.19
N GLU A 124 9.24 12.09 -1.14
CA GLU A 124 8.73 13.23 -1.90
C GLU A 124 7.46 12.86 -2.67
N THR A 125 7.46 11.68 -3.29
CA THR A 125 6.29 11.18 -4.03
C THR A 125 5.10 10.95 -3.09
N LEU A 126 5.32 10.35 -1.92
CA LEU A 126 4.26 10.13 -0.92
C LEU A 126 3.70 11.44 -0.37
N GLU A 127 4.53 12.46 -0.16
CA GLU A 127 4.06 13.79 0.24
C GLU A 127 3.14 14.42 -0.81
N ILE A 128 3.52 14.35 -2.08
CA ILE A 128 2.73 14.91 -3.20
C ILE A 128 1.38 14.18 -3.29
N LEU A 129 1.39 12.87 -3.14
CA LEU A 129 0.18 12.04 -3.22
C LEU A 129 -0.73 12.21 -2.00
N SER A 130 -0.18 12.49 -0.82
CA SER A 130 -0.96 12.68 0.41
C SER A 130 -1.53 14.09 0.57
N LYS A 131 -1.06 15.10 -0.18
CA LYS A 131 -1.51 16.51 -0.07
C LYS A 131 -2.69 16.86 -0.99
N LYS A 132 -3.20 15.91 -1.79
CA LYS A 132 -4.42 16.07 -2.60
C LYS A 132 -5.66 15.62 -1.86
#